data_AF-A0AAN7YAN6-F1
#
_entry.id   AF-A0AAN7YAN6-F1
#
_cell.length_a   1.000
_cell.length_b   1.000
_cell.length_c   1.000
_cell.angle_alpha   90.00
_cell.angle_beta   90.00
_cell.angle_gamma   90.00
#
_symmetry.space_group_name_H-M   'P 1'
#
loop_
_entity.id
_entity.type
_entity.pdbx_description
1 polymer ?
#
loop_
_entity_poly.entity_id
_entity_poly.type
_entity_poly.pdbx_seq_one_letter_code
_entity_poly.pdbx_strand_id
1 'polypeptide(L)'
;MADASSPVTSDQENSSTPAKGGSTSVLRASSPPGGPRSAIRRRAAADHKETVKNARPSSTRAAGAGGSSGTMLRLYTDESPGLKVDPMVILFLSLGFIFSVVALHSDYEVATLEASLGYPRWARELRHVATRQGLWEYLTGEFELKAQPDWKDDTKYPDIEEGCALLEQDHDDYKVQKEGIRRAWAILRSTVGITVGRTTYDYSTPAEAFKAMTDRYKDTDYNIRKLSYNRMEAMRLSSNQTMCNFIYEIQSCAQDIIDAGGSYSDEQVIFKIGRSLPKRYDSFVMHHIESVEMPPKFNVIADRLVALERKFLERKQARGKKGR
;
A
#
# COMPACT_ATOMS: atom_id res chain seq x y z
N MET A 1 45.05 2.02 -40.39
CA MET A 1 45.10 3.34 -41.07
C MET A 1 43.66 3.73 -41.32
N ALA A 2 43.06 4.47 -40.38
CA ALA A 2 43.00 5.95 -40.35
C ALA A 2 41.74 6.39 -41.13
N ASP A 3 40.89 7.33 -40.72
CA ASP A 3 40.76 8.18 -39.55
C ASP A 3 39.34 8.80 -39.61
N ALA A 4 38.96 9.52 -38.56
CA ALA A 4 37.70 10.23 -38.37
C ALA A 4 37.42 11.35 -39.40
N SER A 5 36.15 11.77 -39.51
CA SER A 5 35.68 13.15 -39.18
C SER A 5 34.46 13.57 -40.00
N SER A 6 33.46 14.10 -39.29
CA SER A 6 32.36 14.91 -39.82
C SER A 6 32.86 16.23 -40.44
N PRO A 7 31.99 16.95 -41.17
CA PRO A 7 31.61 18.26 -40.62
C PRO A 7 30.14 18.65 -40.79
N VAL A 8 29.82 19.66 -39.99
CA VAL A 8 28.59 20.44 -39.79
C VAL A 8 28.16 21.22 -41.03
N THR A 9 26.84 21.33 -41.26
CA THR A 9 26.21 22.55 -41.81
C THR A 9 24.88 22.84 -41.11
N SER A 10 24.87 23.98 -40.43
CA SER A 10 23.75 24.73 -39.88
C SER A 10 22.95 25.41 -40.98
N ASP A 11 21.61 25.43 -40.88
CA ASP A 11 20.81 26.56 -41.34
C ASP A 11 19.55 26.70 -40.47
N GLN A 12 19.50 27.86 -39.82
CA GLN A 12 18.42 28.40 -39.00
C GLN A 12 17.95 29.64 -39.74
N GLU A 13 16.70 29.68 -40.20
CA GLU A 13 16.08 30.91 -40.68
C GLU A 13 14.86 31.27 -39.84
N ASN A 14 14.94 32.50 -39.34
CA ASN A 14 14.08 33.17 -38.39
C ASN A 14 13.20 34.15 -39.17
N SER A 15 11.90 34.22 -38.87
CA SER A 15 11.11 35.41 -39.21
C SER A 15 10.06 35.70 -38.15
N SER A 16 10.15 36.93 -37.64
CA SER A 16 9.54 37.50 -36.45
C SER A 16 8.31 38.37 -36.75
N THR A 17 7.24 38.20 -35.95
CA THR A 17 6.29 39.20 -35.35
C THR A 17 5.59 40.25 -36.25
N PRO A 18 4.65 41.11 -35.76
CA PRO A 18 3.74 41.10 -34.58
C PRO A 18 2.26 41.46 -34.92
N ALA A 19 1.31 41.39 -33.96
CA ALA A 19 0.49 42.54 -33.50
C ALA A 19 -0.79 42.19 -32.71
N LYS A 20 -1.11 43.14 -31.81
CA LYS A 20 -2.15 43.27 -30.77
C LYS A 20 -3.61 43.26 -31.25
N GLY A 21 -4.52 42.99 -30.29
CA GLY A 21 -5.70 43.86 -30.08
C GLY A 21 -6.92 43.21 -29.42
N GLY A 22 -7.35 43.73 -28.26
CA GLY A 22 -8.70 43.49 -27.73
C GLY A 22 -8.88 43.63 -26.21
N SER A 23 -8.84 44.84 -25.66
CA SER A 23 -9.43 45.17 -24.34
C SER A 23 -10.50 46.24 -24.52
N THR A 24 -11.68 45.99 -23.96
CA THR A 24 -12.79 46.93 -23.83
C THR A 24 -13.26 46.94 -22.38
N SER A 25 -12.93 48.00 -21.63
CA SER A 25 -13.79 48.51 -20.55
C SER A 25 -13.54 50.00 -20.29
N VAL A 26 -14.43 50.78 -20.91
CA VAL A 26 -15.02 52.06 -20.52
C VAL A 26 -14.47 52.79 -19.26
N LEU A 27 -13.77 53.89 -19.54
CA LEU A 27 -13.89 55.27 -19.01
C LEU A 27 -14.40 55.50 -17.56
N ARG A 28 -13.56 56.14 -16.72
CA ARG A 28 -14.02 57.23 -15.82
C ARG A 28 -12.91 58.24 -15.48
N ALA A 29 -13.36 59.48 -15.28
CA ALA A 29 -12.66 60.74 -15.47
C ALA A 29 -11.65 61.16 -14.38
N SER A 30 -10.71 61.99 -14.82
CA SER A 30 -9.77 62.80 -14.03
C SER A 30 -10.47 63.74 -13.04
N SER A 31 -9.90 63.91 -11.84
CA SER A 31 -10.18 65.05 -10.95
C SER A 31 -8.88 65.64 -10.39
N PRO A 32 -8.79 66.98 -10.19
CA PRO A 32 -7.53 67.69 -9.97
C PRO A 32 -7.06 67.68 -8.50
N PRO A 33 -5.78 67.96 -8.23
CA PRO A 33 -5.21 67.94 -6.89
C PRO A 33 -5.63 69.20 -6.11
N GLY A 34 -6.12 69.02 -4.87
CA GLY A 34 -6.37 70.15 -3.96
C GLY A 34 -7.75 70.23 -3.29
N GLY A 35 -8.53 69.14 -3.28
CA GLY A 35 -9.85 69.12 -2.64
C GLY A 35 -9.85 68.94 -1.10
N PRO A 36 -10.95 69.30 -0.42
CA PRO A 36 -11.09 69.41 1.05
C PRO A 36 -10.91 68.11 1.86
N ARG A 37 -10.67 66.96 1.22
CA ARG A 37 -10.29 65.70 1.89
C ARG A 37 -8.89 65.72 2.52
N SER A 38 -8.01 66.65 2.11
CA SER A 38 -6.67 66.83 2.70
C SER A 38 -6.67 67.62 4.04
N ALA A 39 -7.76 68.34 4.34
CA ALA A 39 -7.90 69.10 5.58
C ALA A 39 -8.48 68.28 6.75
N ILE A 40 -9.25 67.22 6.46
CA ILE A 40 -9.86 66.34 7.47
C ILE A 40 -8.82 65.39 8.08
N ARG A 41 -7.79 65.00 7.33
CA ARG A 41 -6.69 64.15 7.84
C ARG A 41 -5.71 64.89 8.77
N ARG A 42 -5.78 66.23 8.82
CA ARG A 42 -4.91 67.08 9.67
C ARG A 42 -5.53 67.42 11.04
N ARG A 43 -6.85 67.27 11.21
CA ARG A 43 -7.51 67.44 12.53
C ARG A 43 -7.48 66.18 13.39
N ALA A 44 -7.57 64.99 12.79
CA ALA A 44 -7.50 63.71 13.52
C ALA A 44 -6.13 63.40 14.17
N ALA A 45 -5.05 64.07 13.76
CA ALA A 45 -3.71 63.90 14.33
C ALA A 45 -3.43 64.82 15.54
N ALA A 46 -4.25 65.85 15.75
CA ALA A 46 -4.11 66.75 16.89
C ALA A 46 -4.85 66.20 18.12
N ASP A 47 -6.04 65.60 17.94
CA ASP A 47 -6.86 65.06 19.03
C ASP A 47 -6.24 63.83 19.70
N HIS A 48 -5.39 63.06 18.99
CA HIS A 48 -4.71 61.89 19.56
C HIS A 48 -3.47 62.26 20.41
N LYS A 49 -3.03 63.52 20.39
CA LYS A 49 -1.88 64.00 21.16
C LYS A 49 -2.29 64.59 22.51
N GLU A 50 -3.54 65.05 22.66
CA GLU A 50 -4.09 65.50 23.95
C GLU A 50 -4.63 64.35 24.82
N THR A 51 -5.10 63.25 24.22
CA THR A 51 -5.57 62.06 24.97
C THR A 51 -4.44 61.29 25.66
N VAL A 52 -3.21 61.35 25.12
CA VAL A 52 -2.02 60.70 25.72
C VAL A 52 -1.40 61.53 26.83
N LYS A 53 -1.59 62.86 26.83
CA LYS A 53 -1.02 63.75 27.86
C LYS A 53 -1.85 63.84 29.15
N ASN A 54 -3.13 63.48 29.11
CA ASN A 54 -4.03 63.56 30.26
C ASN A 54 -4.39 62.20 30.88
N ALA A 55 -3.67 61.13 30.52
CA ALA A 55 -3.76 59.83 31.18
C ALA A 55 -3.06 59.91 32.56
N ARG A 56 -3.78 60.46 33.53
CA ARG A 56 -3.39 60.48 34.94
C ARG A 56 -3.32 59.03 35.45
N PRO A 57 -2.22 58.60 36.06
CA PRO A 57 -2.08 57.23 36.56
C PRO A 57 -3.02 57.00 37.74
N SER A 58 -4.04 56.15 37.55
CA SER A 58 -4.79 55.58 38.65
C SER A 58 -3.98 54.41 39.19
N SER A 59 -3.36 54.61 40.36
CA SER A 59 -2.75 53.62 41.25
C SER A 59 -1.22 53.64 41.39
N THR A 60 -0.80 53.76 42.64
CA THR A 60 0.56 53.96 43.18
C THR A 60 1.43 52.69 43.21
N ARG A 61 1.24 51.72 42.30
CA ARG A 61 2.02 50.45 42.31
C ARG A 61 2.64 50.02 40.97
N ALA A 62 2.81 50.94 40.02
CA ALA A 62 3.57 50.65 38.78
C ALA A 62 4.82 51.54 38.60
N ALA A 63 5.24 52.24 39.65
CA ALA A 63 6.49 52.99 39.68
C ALA A 63 7.60 52.12 40.30
N GLY A 64 8.20 51.24 39.51
CA GLY A 64 9.35 50.46 39.99
C GLY A 64 9.73 49.27 39.14
N ALA A 65 10.14 49.48 37.88
CA ALA A 65 11.16 48.68 37.20
C ALA A 65 11.47 49.30 35.82
N GLY A 66 12.76 49.43 35.50
CA GLY A 66 13.29 49.98 34.25
C GLY A 66 12.69 49.32 33.00
N GLY A 67 12.59 50.03 31.88
CA GLY A 67 13.78 50.49 31.17
C GLY A 67 14.32 49.33 30.31
N SER A 68 14.07 49.39 28.99
CA SER A 68 14.68 48.55 27.93
C SER A 68 14.15 47.13 27.67
N SER A 69 12.84 46.97 27.42
CA SER A 69 12.31 45.75 26.75
C SER A 69 11.60 46.03 25.40
N GLY A 70 11.73 47.23 24.83
CA GLY A 70 11.05 47.62 23.58
C GLY A 70 11.72 47.14 22.28
N THR A 71 12.96 46.65 22.34
CA THR A 71 13.75 46.22 21.17
C THR A 71 14.03 44.72 21.11
N MET A 72 13.64 43.94 22.13
CA MET A 72 13.89 42.49 22.18
C MET A 72 12.71 41.63 21.65
N LEU A 73 11.62 42.26 21.20
CA LEU A 73 10.44 41.59 20.65
C LEU A 73 10.23 41.90 19.15
N ARG A 74 11.33 42.11 18.43
CA ARG A 74 11.32 42.38 16.98
C ARG A 74 12.29 41.48 16.21
N LEU A 75 12.50 40.27 16.73
CA LEU A 75 13.23 39.18 16.09
C LEU A 75 12.40 37.88 15.95
N TYR A 76 11.06 37.98 15.99
CA TYR A 76 10.16 36.83 15.76
C TYR A 76 8.91 37.22 14.95
N THR A 77 9.02 38.12 13.99
CA THR A 77 7.92 38.40 13.04
C THR A 77 8.41 38.53 11.60
N ASP A 78 9.49 37.83 11.26
CA ASP A 78 9.83 37.49 9.87
C ASP A 78 9.89 35.97 9.74
N GLU A 79 8.87 35.31 10.30
CA GLU A 79 8.46 34.00 9.83
C GLU A 79 8.01 34.22 8.38
N SER A 80 8.91 33.88 7.47
CA SER A 80 8.71 33.61 6.03
C SER A 80 7.23 33.55 5.67
N PRO A 81 6.72 34.24 4.62
CA PRO A 81 5.32 34.11 4.21
C PRO A 81 5.05 32.63 3.94
N GLY A 82 4.54 31.95 4.96
CA GLY A 82 4.43 30.51 4.99
C GLY A 82 3.57 30.15 3.82
N LEU A 83 4.10 29.31 2.93
CA LEU A 83 3.39 28.78 1.77
C LEU A 83 1.98 28.43 2.24
N LYS A 84 0.99 29.23 1.82
CA LYS A 84 -0.39 29.05 2.24
C LYS A 84 -0.92 27.82 1.52
N VAL A 85 -0.62 26.65 2.07
CA VAL A 85 -1.17 25.39 1.59
C VAL A 85 -2.62 25.37 2.05
N ASP A 86 -3.53 25.39 1.08
CA ASP A 86 -4.96 25.32 1.32
C ASP A 86 -5.28 24.06 2.14
N PRO A 87 -6.01 24.16 3.26
CA PRO A 87 -6.44 23.02 4.06
C PRO A 87 -7.08 21.88 3.23
N MET A 88 -7.75 22.19 2.12
CA MET A 88 -8.30 21.16 1.23
C MET A 88 -7.22 20.36 0.49
N VAL A 89 -6.12 20.98 0.08
CA VAL A 89 -4.98 20.28 -0.54
C VAL A 89 -4.36 19.31 0.45
N ILE A 90 -4.27 19.69 1.72
CA ILE A 90 -3.77 18.82 2.80
C ILE A 90 -4.72 17.63 3.00
N LEU A 91 -6.03 17.86 2.94
CA LEU A 91 -7.03 16.79 3.03
C LEU A 91 -6.87 15.77 1.89
N PHE A 92 -6.78 16.23 0.64
CA PHE A 92 -6.61 15.34 -0.51
C PHE A 92 -5.24 14.64 -0.53
N LEU A 93 -4.17 15.34 -0.15
CA LEU A 93 -2.84 14.75 -0.03
C LEU A 93 -2.80 13.68 1.07
N SER A 94 -3.49 13.92 2.19
CA SER A 94 -3.61 12.94 3.28
C SER A 94 -4.44 11.73 2.86
N LEU A 95 -5.56 11.93 2.15
CA LEU A 95 -6.40 10.85 1.65
C LEU A 95 -5.68 10.03 0.56
N GLY A 96 -4.97 10.69 -0.34
CA GLY A 96 -4.12 10.06 -1.35
C GLY A 96 -2.95 9.30 -0.74
N PHE A 97 -2.33 9.82 0.31
CA PHE A 97 -1.27 9.13 1.06
C PHE A 97 -1.81 7.90 1.79
N ILE A 98 -2.96 8.02 2.47
CA ILE A 98 -3.61 6.87 3.12
C ILE A 98 -3.99 5.82 2.06
N PHE A 99 -4.56 6.24 0.93
CA PHE A 99 -4.90 5.32 -0.17
C PHE A 99 -3.66 4.66 -0.76
N SER A 100 -2.57 5.41 -0.97
CA SER A 100 -1.29 4.88 -1.46
C SER A 100 -0.63 3.94 -0.45
N VAL A 101 -0.67 4.25 0.85
CA VAL A 101 -0.16 3.39 1.92
C VAL A 101 -1.02 2.15 2.04
N VAL A 102 -2.34 2.27 1.93
CA VAL A 102 -3.24 1.10 1.94
C VAL A 102 -3.04 0.25 0.69
N ALA A 103 -2.82 0.85 -0.48
CA ALA A 103 -2.49 0.13 -1.71
C ALA A 103 -1.15 -0.59 -1.61
N LEU A 104 -0.10 0.07 -1.08
CA LEU A 104 1.23 -0.54 -0.87
C LEU A 104 1.24 -1.53 0.30
N HIS A 105 0.45 -1.31 1.35
CA HIS A 105 0.26 -2.25 2.45
C HIS A 105 -0.57 -3.46 2.02
N SER A 106 -1.43 -3.24 1.01
CA SER A 106 -2.16 -4.25 0.25
C SER A 106 -1.32 -4.85 -0.86
N ASP A 107 -0.02 -4.57 -0.95
CA ASP A 107 0.90 -5.55 -1.53
C ASP A 107 1.03 -6.66 -0.50
N TYR A 108 -0.06 -7.42 -0.40
CA TYR A 108 -0.13 -8.68 0.29
C TYR A 108 1.07 -9.44 -0.22
N GLU A 109 1.91 -9.88 0.70
CA GLU A 109 2.91 -10.90 0.51
C GLU A 109 2.16 -12.18 0.07
N VAL A 110 1.65 -12.20 -1.15
CA VAL A 110 1.24 -13.44 -1.80
C VAL A 110 2.54 -14.19 -1.97
N ALA A 111 2.62 -15.37 -1.37
CA ALA A 111 3.83 -16.16 -1.32
C ALA A 111 4.41 -16.28 -2.73
N THR A 112 5.53 -15.61 -2.96
CA THR A 112 6.14 -15.57 -4.29
C THR A 112 6.73 -16.93 -4.59
N LEU A 113 6.38 -17.54 -5.73
CA LEU A 113 7.03 -18.79 -6.14
C LEU A 113 8.47 -18.51 -6.56
N GLU A 114 9.40 -18.65 -5.61
CA GLU A 114 10.85 -18.53 -5.85
C GLU A 114 11.56 -19.89 -5.89
N ALA A 115 11.04 -20.89 -5.16
CA ALA A 115 11.64 -22.22 -5.03
C ALA A 115 10.59 -23.31 -4.73
N SER A 116 10.98 -24.59 -4.91
CA SER A 116 10.11 -25.76 -4.66
C SER A 116 9.55 -25.83 -3.24
N LEU A 117 10.33 -25.33 -2.26
CA LEU A 117 9.97 -25.31 -0.84
C LEU A 117 8.74 -24.44 -0.54
N GLY A 118 8.45 -23.46 -1.40
CA GLY A 118 7.29 -22.57 -1.29
C GLY A 118 6.08 -23.02 -2.11
N TYR A 119 6.21 -24.07 -2.92
CA TYR A 119 5.16 -24.52 -3.84
C TYR A 119 3.80 -24.81 -3.17
N PRO A 120 3.69 -25.61 -2.09
CA PRO A 120 2.39 -25.92 -1.49
C PRO A 120 1.68 -24.68 -0.96
N ARG A 121 2.41 -23.76 -0.32
CA ARG A 121 1.89 -22.48 0.16
C ARG A 121 1.45 -21.59 -1.00
N TRP A 122 2.30 -21.41 -2.02
CA TRP A 122 1.97 -20.64 -3.22
C TRP A 122 0.73 -21.18 -3.92
N ALA A 123 0.64 -22.49 -4.14
CA ALA A 123 -0.48 -23.13 -4.83
C ALA A 123 -1.79 -22.94 -4.05
N ARG A 124 -1.75 -23.05 -2.71
CA ARG A 124 -2.90 -22.80 -1.83
C ARG A 124 -3.38 -21.34 -1.92
N GLU A 125 -2.46 -20.39 -1.78
CA GLU A 125 -2.78 -18.95 -1.84
C GLU A 125 -3.29 -18.54 -3.22
N LEU A 126 -2.63 -19.00 -4.29
CA LEU A 126 -3.05 -18.77 -5.68
C LEU A 126 -4.46 -19.31 -5.92
N ARG A 127 -4.76 -20.53 -5.43
CA ARG A 127 -6.09 -21.11 -5.53
C ARG A 127 -7.13 -20.25 -4.85
N HIS A 128 -6.89 -19.82 -3.61
CA HIS A 128 -7.84 -18.96 -2.90
C HIS A 128 -8.11 -17.64 -3.62
N VAL A 129 -7.06 -16.99 -4.13
CA VAL A 129 -7.18 -15.73 -4.88
C VAL A 129 -7.94 -15.94 -6.18
N ALA A 130 -7.59 -16.97 -6.95
CA ALA A 130 -8.22 -17.27 -8.23
C ALA A 130 -9.68 -17.69 -8.08
N THR A 131 -10.02 -18.53 -7.09
CA THR A 131 -11.40 -18.94 -6.82
C THR A 131 -12.26 -17.75 -6.42
N ARG A 132 -11.75 -16.83 -5.59
CA ARG A 132 -12.49 -15.62 -5.20
C ARG A 132 -12.83 -14.72 -6.39
N GLN A 133 -12.02 -14.75 -7.44
CA GLN A 133 -12.22 -13.96 -8.65
C GLN A 133 -12.94 -14.73 -9.77
N GLY A 134 -13.32 -16.00 -9.55
CA GLY A 134 -13.91 -16.86 -10.59
C GLY A 134 -12.93 -17.21 -11.71
N LEU A 135 -11.62 -17.15 -11.46
CA LEU A 135 -10.57 -17.34 -12.46
C LEU A 135 -9.87 -18.71 -12.36
N TRP A 136 -10.22 -19.52 -11.36
CA TRP A 136 -9.57 -20.82 -11.14
C TRP A 136 -9.69 -21.77 -12.33
N GLU A 137 -10.86 -21.81 -12.98
CA GLU A 137 -11.13 -22.66 -14.15
C GLU A 137 -10.23 -22.29 -15.35
N TYR A 138 -9.86 -21.01 -15.47
CA TYR A 138 -8.93 -20.54 -16.50
C TYR A 138 -7.48 -20.96 -16.24
N LEU A 139 -7.11 -21.21 -14.97
CA LEU A 139 -5.79 -21.68 -14.57
C LEU A 139 -5.68 -23.20 -14.60
N THR A 140 -6.76 -23.95 -14.35
CA THR A 140 -6.75 -25.42 -14.45
C THR A 140 -6.98 -25.91 -15.87
N GLY A 141 -7.56 -25.08 -16.74
CA GLY A 141 -7.92 -25.46 -18.10
C GLY A 141 -9.17 -26.34 -18.16
N GLU A 142 -9.99 -26.35 -17.11
CA GLU A 142 -11.30 -27.02 -17.09
C GLU A 142 -12.35 -26.28 -17.93
N PHE A 143 -12.04 -25.07 -18.39
CA PHE A 143 -12.90 -24.27 -19.25
C PHE A 143 -12.68 -24.59 -20.74
N GLU A 144 -13.74 -24.88 -21.49
CA GLU A 144 -13.67 -25.08 -22.93
C GLU A 144 -13.38 -23.75 -23.65
N LEU A 145 -12.27 -23.69 -24.40
CA LEU A 145 -11.93 -22.49 -25.15
C LEU A 145 -12.93 -22.26 -26.28
N LYS A 146 -13.78 -21.22 -26.19
CA LYS A 146 -14.67 -20.87 -27.30
C LYS A 146 -13.81 -20.30 -28.43
N ALA A 147 -13.94 -20.88 -29.62
CA ALA A 147 -13.33 -20.32 -30.82
C ALA A 147 -13.92 -18.94 -31.10
N GLN A 148 -13.15 -18.08 -31.75
CA GLN A 148 -13.68 -16.82 -32.25
C GLN A 148 -14.87 -17.14 -33.17
N PRO A 149 -16.06 -16.54 -32.96
CA PRO A 149 -17.20 -16.82 -33.81
C PRO A 149 -16.92 -16.37 -35.25
N ASP A 150 -17.20 -17.26 -36.21
CA ASP A 150 -17.10 -16.98 -37.63
C ASP A 150 -18.45 -16.48 -38.15
N TRP A 151 -18.51 -15.19 -38.50
CA TRP A 151 -19.71 -14.56 -39.01
C TRP A 151 -20.18 -15.12 -40.37
N LYS A 152 -19.34 -15.92 -41.05
CA LYS A 152 -19.66 -16.56 -42.34
C LYS A 152 -20.23 -17.97 -42.22
N ASP A 153 -20.35 -18.49 -41.00
CA ASP A 153 -20.97 -19.79 -40.77
C ASP A 153 -22.50 -19.65 -40.86
N ASP A 154 -23.02 -19.60 -42.08
CA ASP A 154 -24.47 -19.47 -42.35
C ASP A 154 -25.28 -20.65 -41.79
N THR A 155 -24.62 -21.78 -41.49
CA THR A 155 -25.24 -22.94 -40.81
C THR A 155 -25.48 -22.72 -39.32
N LYS A 156 -24.62 -21.93 -38.67
CA LYS A 156 -24.71 -21.60 -37.24
C LYS A 156 -25.38 -20.24 -37.00
N TYR A 157 -25.16 -19.29 -37.91
CA TYR A 157 -25.67 -17.92 -37.86
C TYR A 157 -26.43 -17.61 -39.16
N PRO A 158 -27.65 -18.16 -39.33
CA PRO A 158 -28.47 -17.84 -40.49
C PRO A 158 -28.77 -16.33 -40.55
N ASP A 159 -28.91 -15.76 -41.76
CA ASP A 159 -29.19 -14.33 -42.01
C ASP A 159 -30.65 -13.97 -41.67
N ILE A 160 -31.01 -14.20 -40.41
CA ILE A 160 -32.29 -13.95 -39.76
C ILE A 160 -32.00 -13.35 -38.38
N GLU A 161 -32.99 -12.67 -37.79
CA GLU A 161 -32.86 -11.98 -36.50
C GLU A 161 -32.28 -12.88 -35.39
N GLU A 162 -32.69 -14.15 -35.35
CA GLU A 162 -32.20 -15.15 -34.40
C GLU A 162 -30.70 -15.49 -34.61
N GLY A 163 -30.22 -15.58 -35.84
CA GLY A 163 -28.81 -15.88 -36.13
C GLY A 163 -27.88 -14.71 -35.81
N CYS A 164 -28.33 -13.48 -36.06
CA CYS A 164 -27.62 -12.26 -35.64
C CYS A 164 -27.51 -12.17 -34.11
N ALA A 165 -28.59 -12.48 -33.37
CA ALA A 165 -28.59 -12.48 -31.91
C ALA A 165 -27.65 -13.56 -31.33
N LEU A 166 -27.64 -14.76 -31.92
CA LEU A 166 -26.71 -15.83 -31.54
C LEU A 166 -25.24 -15.46 -31.80
N LEU A 167 -24.95 -14.79 -32.92
CA LEU A 167 -23.60 -14.31 -33.25
C LEU A 167 -23.13 -13.25 -32.24
N GLU A 168 -23.99 -12.30 -31.89
CA GLU A 168 -23.69 -11.26 -30.90
C GLU A 168 -23.42 -11.87 -29.52
N GLN A 169 -24.25 -12.81 -29.08
CA GLN A 169 -24.06 -13.53 -27.82
C GLN A 169 -22.72 -14.31 -27.80
N ASP A 170 -22.42 -15.08 -28.84
CA ASP A 170 -21.18 -15.84 -28.94
C ASP A 170 -19.94 -14.93 -28.96
N HIS A 171 -20.06 -13.76 -29.60
CA HIS A 171 -18.98 -12.78 -29.66
C HIS A 171 -18.74 -12.09 -28.31
N ASP A 172 -19.80 -11.77 -27.58
CA ASP A 172 -19.68 -11.22 -26.23
C ASP A 172 -19.15 -12.25 -25.23
N ASP A 173 -19.58 -13.50 -25.33
CA ASP A 173 -19.01 -14.61 -24.56
C ASP A 173 -17.50 -14.78 -24.85
N TYR A 174 -17.10 -14.70 -26.13
CA TYR A 174 -15.69 -14.75 -26.53
C TYR A 174 -14.87 -13.58 -25.93
N LYS A 175 -15.43 -12.36 -25.89
CA LYS A 175 -14.77 -11.21 -25.24
C LYS A 175 -14.58 -11.42 -23.75
N VAL A 176 -15.62 -11.89 -23.06
CA VAL A 176 -15.60 -12.17 -21.61
C VAL A 176 -14.53 -13.22 -21.32
N GLN A 177 -14.48 -14.29 -22.11
CA GLN A 177 -13.46 -15.32 -21.98
C GLN A 177 -12.05 -14.76 -22.18
N LYS A 178 -11.81 -13.97 -23.23
CA LYS A 178 -10.50 -13.37 -23.51
C LYS A 178 -10.03 -12.48 -22.37
N GLU A 179 -10.96 -11.74 -21.76
CA GLU A 179 -10.68 -10.93 -20.59
C GLU A 179 -10.37 -11.78 -19.35
N GLY A 180 -11.09 -12.88 -19.13
CA GLY A 180 -10.78 -13.87 -18.10
C GLY A 180 -9.36 -14.43 -18.24
N ILE A 181 -8.95 -14.79 -19.46
CA ILE A 181 -7.59 -15.28 -19.76
C ILE A 181 -6.53 -14.21 -19.43
N ARG A 182 -6.76 -12.95 -19.79
CA ARG A 182 -5.83 -11.86 -19.44
C ARG A 182 -5.69 -11.68 -17.93
N ARG A 183 -6.79 -11.74 -17.20
CA ARG A 183 -6.79 -11.62 -15.72
C ARG A 183 -6.11 -12.81 -15.06
N ALA A 184 -6.35 -14.02 -15.56
CA ALA A 184 -5.66 -15.23 -15.11
C ALA A 184 -4.14 -15.11 -15.29
N TRP A 185 -3.68 -14.61 -16.44
CA TRP A 185 -2.27 -14.30 -16.68
C TRP A 185 -1.72 -13.26 -15.70
N ALA A 186 -2.47 -12.20 -15.44
CA ALA A 186 -2.04 -11.13 -14.53
C ALA A 186 -1.77 -11.67 -13.12
N ILE A 187 -2.70 -12.49 -12.59
CA ILE A 187 -2.56 -13.10 -11.26
C ILE A 187 -1.43 -14.12 -11.24
N LEU A 188 -1.34 -14.98 -12.26
CA LEU A 188 -0.29 -15.98 -12.32
C LEU A 188 1.10 -15.32 -12.32
N ARG A 189 1.28 -14.24 -13.09
CA ARG A 189 2.55 -13.52 -13.16
C ARG A 189 2.84 -12.68 -11.92
N SER A 190 1.82 -12.16 -11.23
CA SER A 190 2.02 -11.38 -10.01
C SER A 190 2.41 -12.24 -8.81
N THR A 191 2.09 -13.53 -8.82
CA THR A 191 2.35 -14.46 -7.70
C THR A 191 3.64 -15.26 -7.85
N VAL A 192 4.37 -15.05 -8.93
CA VAL A 192 5.53 -15.85 -9.31
C VAL A 192 6.77 -14.95 -9.35
N GLY A 193 7.90 -15.44 -8.83
CA GLY A 193 9.13 -14.63 -8.74
C GLY A 193 9.68 -14.29 -10.13
N ILE A 194 10.46 -13.22 -10.26
CA ILE A 194 10.94 -12.70 -11.56
C ILE A 194 11.54 -13.78 -12.45
N THR A 195 12.35 -14.68 -11.89
CA THR A 195 13.02 -15.78 -12.60
C THR A 195 12.02 -16.76 -13.21
N VAL A 196 11.01 -17.15 -12.46
CA VAL A 196 9.97 -18.06 -12.90
C VAL A 196 8.97 -17.33 -13.81
N GLY A 197 8.69 -16.07 -13.52
CA GLY A 197 7.84 -15.18 -14.32
C GLY A 197 8.32 -15.04 -15.76
N ARG A 198 9.63 -15.06 -16.02
CA ARG A 198 10.18 -15.05 -17.39
C ARG A 198 9.78 -16.29 -18.20
N THR A 199 9.78 -17.47 -17.57
CA THR A 199 9.37 -18.71 -18.25
C THR A 199 7.87 -18.74 -18.58
N THR A 200 7.07 -17.87 -17.95
CA THR A 200 5.63 -17.80 -18.24
C THR A 200 5.32 -17.22 -19.62
N TYR A 201 6.28 -16.56 -20.28
CA TYR A 201 6.10 -16.04 -21.64
C TYR A 201 6.27 -17.11 -22.73
N ASP A 202 6.82 -18.27 -22.38
CA ASP A 202 7.05 -19.37 -23.32
C ASP A 202 5.75 -20.17 -23.59
N TYR A 203 4.70 -19.95 -22.79
CA TYR A 203 3.45 -20.69 -22.85
C TYR A 203 2.31 -19.86 -23.44
N SER A 204 1.43 -20.52 -24.19
CA SER A 204 0.32 -19.86 -24.89
C SER A 204 -0.91 -19.68 -23.99
N THR A 205 -1.11 -20.57 -23.03
CA THR A 205 -2.26 -20.55 -22.13
C THR A 205 -1.84 -20.48 -20.65
N PRO A 206 -2.64 -19.84 -19.78
CA PRO A 206 -2.38 -19.84 -18.34
C PRO A 206 -2.35 -21.25 -17.76
N ALA A 207 -3.19 -22.16 -18.28
CA ALA A 207 -3.28 -23.54 -17.83
C ALA A 207 -2.03 -24.36 -18.12
N GLU A 208 -1.47 -24.21 -19.33
CA GLU A 208 -0.21 -24.85 -19.69
C GLU A 208 0.94 -24.33 -18.81
N ALA A 209 1.01 -23.03 -18.58
CA ALA A 209 2.01 -22.43 -17.70
C ALA A 209 1.86 -22.93 -16.25
N PHE A 210 0.63 -22.99 -15.74
CA PHE A 210 0.34 -23.49 -14.40
C PHE A 210 0.73 -24.96 -14.24
N LYS A 211 0.40 -25.79 -15.23
CA LYS A 211 0.81 -27.21 -15.27
C LYS A 211 2.33 -27.35 -15.31
N ALA A 212 3.02 -26.60 -16.17
CA ALA A 212 4.47 -26.66 -16.25
C ALA A 212 5.16 -26.22 -14.96
N MET A 213 4.60 -25.24 -14.24
CA MET A 213 5.07 -24.85 -12.91
C MET A 213 4.80 -25.91 -11.87
N THR A 214 3.61 -26.54 -11.91
CA THR A 214 3.28 -27.69 -11.07
C THR A 214 4.30 -28.80 -11.27
N ASP A 215 4.55 -29.21 -12.51
CA ASP A 215 5.46 -30.32 -12.82
C ASP A 215 6.92 -30.01 -12.44
N ARG A 216 7.34 -28.74 -12.51
CA ARG A 216 8.72 -28.33 -12.21
C ARG A 216 8.99 -28.16 -10.70
N TYR A 217 8.03 -27.59 -9.97
CA TYR A 217 8.25 -27.14 -8.59
C TYR A 217 7.55 -27.99 -7.54
N LYS A 218 6.52 -28.76 -7.91
CA LYS A 218 5.89 -29.70 -6.99
C LYS A 218 6.83 -30.88 -6.75
N ASP A 219 7.45 -30.89 -5.58
CA ASP A 219 8.19 -32.04 -5.09
C ASP A 219 7.21 -33.16 -4.67
N THR A 220 7.72 -34.36 -4.43
CA THR A 220 6.93 -35.46 -3.89
C THR A 220 6.32 -35.10 -2.54
N ASP A 221 5.07 -35.51 -2.32
CA ASP A 221 4.35 -35.28 -1.05
C ASP A 221 5.13 -35.81 0.17
N TYR A 222 5.94 -36.87 -0.01
CA TYR A 222 6.87 -37.34 1.00
C TYR A 222 7.96 -36.31 1.36
N ASN A 223 8.64 -35.75 0.36
CA ASN A 223 9.69 -34.75 0.57
C ASN A 223 9.12 -33.48 1.18
N ILE A 224 7.96 -33.02 0.70
CA ILE A 224 7.26 -31.85 1.25
C ILE A 224 6.97 -32.07 2.73
N ARG A 225 6.36 -33.22 3.11
CA ARG A 225 6.11 -33.54 4.53
C ARG A 225 7.40 -33.57 5.34
N LYS A 226 8.42 -34.29 4.89
CA LYS A 226 9.70 -34.43 5.61
C LYS A 226 10.33 -33.06 5.87
N LEU A 227 10.34 -32.20 4.85
CA LEU A 227 10.92 -30.86 4.93
C LEU A 227 10.11 -29.94 5.83
N SER A 228 8.79 -30.01 5.76
CA SER A 228 7.89 -29.26 6.65
C SER A 228 8.01 -29.73 8.10
N TYR A 229 8.11 -31.03 8.38
CA TYR A 229 8.40 -31.52 9.74
C TYR A 229 9.76 -31.03 10.25
N ASN A 230 10.81 -31.09 9.43
CA ASN A 230 12.14 -30.59 9.81
C ASN A 230 12.14 -29.07 10.08
N ARG A 231 11.47 -28.29 9.21
CA ARG A 231 11.28 -26.84 9.40
C ARG A 231 10.50 -26.57 10.67
N MET A 232 9.41 -27.29 10.90
CA MET A 232 8.62 -27.23 12.14
C MET A 232 9.54 -27.43 13.34
N GLU A 233 10.31 -28.51 13.39
CA GLU A 233 11.22 -28.81 14.50
C GLU A 233 12.26 -27.72 14.76
N ALA A 234 12.83 -27.12 13.70
CA ALA A 234 13.82 -26.06 13.81
C ALA A 234 13.26 -24.71 14.28
N MET A 235 11.98 -24.43 14.05
CA MET A 235 11.38 -23.13 14.38
C MET A 235 11.43 -22.81 15.88
N ARG A 236 12.01 -21.65 16.21
CA ARG A 236 12.07 -21.06 17.55
C ARG A 236 11.84 -19.55 17.43
N LEU A 237 11.21 -18.93 18.42
CA LEU A 237 11.02 -17.48 18.41
C LEU A 237 12.38 -16.78 18.57
N SER A 238 12.84 -16.17 17.48
CA SER A 238 14.09 -15.39 17.47
C SER A 238 13.89 -13.98 18.07
N SER A 239 14.98 -13.30 18.43
CA SER A 239 14.92 -11.95 19.02
C SER A 239 14.36 -10.88 18.09
N ASN A 240 14.39 -11.11 16.78
CA ASN A 240 14.05 -10.12 15.75
C ASN A 240 12.67 -10.40 15.11
N GLN A 241 11.97 -11.46 15.52
CA GLN A 241 10.67 -11.84 14.99
C GLN A 241 9.56 -11.40 15.95
N THR A 242 8.44 -10.93 15.41
CA THR A 242 7.22 -10.64 16.18
C THR A 242 6.50 -11.94 16.54
N MET A 243 5.77 -11.95 17.66
CA MET A 243 4.97 -13.13 18.05
C MET A 243 3.95 -13.49 16.97
N CYS A 244 3.30 -12.50 16.35
CA CYS A 244 2.34 -12.74 15.27
C CYS A 244 2.97 -13.50 14.09
N ASN A 245 4.15 -13.05 13.62
CA ASN A 245 4.84 -13.71 12.51
C ASN A 245 5.30 -15.11 12.90
N PHE A 246 5.76 -15.30 14.14
CA PHE A 246 6.14 -16.61 14.65
C PHE A 246 4.97 -17.61 14.69
N ILE A 247 3.81 -17.17 15.19
CA ILE A 247 2.60 -17.98 15.22
C ILE A 247 2.15 -18.31 13.79
N TYR A 248 2.16 -17.32 12.90
CA TYR A 248 1.83 -17.50 11.49
C TYR A 248 2.72 -18.54 10.80
N GLU A 249 4.04 -18.47 10.99
CA GLU A 249 4.99 -19.41 10.39
C GLU A 249 4.77 -20.86 10.88
N ILE A 250 4.47 -21.05 12.17
CA ILE A 250 4.12 -22.38 12.71
C ILE A 250 2.82 -22.88 12.08
N GLN A 251 1.78 -22.05 12.01
CA GLN A 251 0.50 -22.46 11.44
C GLN A 251 0.59 -22.74 9.95
N SER A 252 1.33 -21.91 9.20
CA SER A 252 1.62 -22.12 7.78
C SER A 252 2.30 -23.47 7.57
N CYS A 253 3.34 -23.77 8.36
CA CYS A 253 4.06 -25.03 8.24
C CYS A 253 3.20 -26.24 8.61
N ALA A 254 2.27 -26.10 9.56
CA ALA A 254 1.30 -27.15 9.89
C ALA A 254 0.35 -27.39 8.73
N GLN A 255 -0.14 -26.34 8.08
CA GLN A 255 -1.00 -26.45 6.91
C GLN A 255 -0.25 -27.10 5.72
N ASP A 256 1.03 -26.78 5.53
CA ASP A 256 1.84 -27.39 4.46
C ASP A 256 2.02 -28.92 4.67
N ILE A 257 2.01 -29.39 5.93
CA ILE A 257 2.01 -30.83 6.24
C ILE A 257 0.66 -31.46 5.85
N ILE A 258 -0.45 -30.79 6.16
CA ILE A 258 -1.81 -31.25 5.84
C ILE A 258 -2.01 -31.33 4.34
N ASP A 259 -1.58 -30.30 3.60
CA ASP A 259 -1.71 -30.23 2.14
C ASP A 259 -0.92 -31.33 1.43
N ALA A 260 0.17 -31.81 2.04
CA ALA A 260 0.95 -32.95 1.55
C ALA A 260 0.42 -34.31 2.06
N GLY A 261 -0.83 -34.37 2.55
CA GLY A 261 -1.50 -35.59 3.01
C GLY A 261 -0.99 -36.10 4.36
N GLY A 262 -0.39 -35.23 5.17
CA GLY A 262 -0.06 -35.51 6.58
C GLY A 262 -1.21 -35.11 7.51
N SER A 263 -1.00 -35.34 8.81
CA SER A 263 -1.89 -34.83 9.86
C SER A 263 -1.09 -34.02 10.87
N TYR A 264 -1.65 -32.89 11.27
CA TYR A 264 -1.10 -32.04 12.32
C TYR A 264 -2.26 -31.37 13.06
N SER A 265 -2.46 -31.72 14.34
CA SER A 265 -3.61 -31.20 15.11
C SER A 265 -3.31 -29.83 15.73
N ASP A 266 -4.36 -29.06 16.01
CA ASP A 266 -4.25 -27.78 16.73
C ASP A 266 -3.54 -27.94 18.10
N GLU A 267 -3.74 -29.07 18.77
CA GLU A 267 -3.04 -29.40 20.01
C GLU A 267 -1.53 -29.53 19.78
N GLN A 268 -1.13 -30.24 18.71
CA GLN A 268 0.28 -30.36 18.34
C GLN A 268 0.88 -29.00 18.02
N VAL A 269 0.13 -28.10 17.36
CA VAL A 269 0.53 -26.70 17.12
C VAL A 269 0.76 -25.96 18.43
N ILE A 270 -0.19 -26.02 19.36
CA ILE A 270 -0.10 -25.32 20.65
C ILE A 270 1.08 -25.84 21.47
N PHE A 271 1.23 -27.17 21.57
CA PHE A 271 2.38 -27.75 22.22
C PHE A 271 3.66 -27.30 21.54
N LYS A 272 3.71 -27.30 20.21
CA LYS A 272 4.89 -26.87 19.44
C LYS A 272 5.25 -25.42 19.71
N ILE A 273 4.27 -24.52 19.80
CA ILE A 273 4.48 -23.14 20.21
C ILE A 273 5.11 -23.11 21.60
N GLY A 274 4.53 -23.79 22.59
CA GLY A 274 5.04 -23.84 23.96
C GLY A 274 6.54 -24.19 24.06
N ARG A 275 6.96 -25.30 23.45
CA ARG A 275 8.39 -25.76 23.43
C ARG A 275 9.31 -24.88 22.59
N SER A 276 8.75 -24.01 21.75
CA SER A 276 9.53 -23.17 20.83
C SER A 276 9.67 -21.73 21.33
N LEU A 277 9.02 -21.39 22.45
CA LEU A 277 9.13 -20.11 23.12
C LEU A 277 10.39 -20.03 24.01
N PRO A 278 11.04 -18.86 24.12
CA PRO A 278 12.13 -18.64 25.06
C PRO A 278 11.66 -18.71 26.52
N LYS A 279 12.60 -18.98 27.44
CA LYS A 279 12.35 -19.11 28.90
C LYS A 279 11.54 -17.98 29.54
N ARG A 280 11.58 -16.76 28.97
CA ARG A 280 10.79 -15.62 29.44
C ARG A 280 9.27 -15.85 29.38
N TYR A 281 8.82 -16.85 28.61
CA TYR A 281 7.41 -17.25 28.49
C TYR A 281 7.08 -18.50 29.33
N ASP A 282 7.99 -19.07 30.13
CA ASP A 282 7.74 -20.31 30.88
C ASP A 282 6.52 -20.19 31.80
N SER A 283 6.37 -19.06 32.49
CA SER A 283 5.18 -18.79 33.31
C SER A 283 3.89 -18.83 32.51
N PHE A 284 3.90 -18.41 31.24
CA PHE A 284 2.74 -18.47 30.37
C PHE A 284 2.43 -19.92 29.99
N VAL A 285 3.45 -20.68 29.57
CA VAL A 285 3.32 -22.08 29.14
C VAL A 285 2.75 -22.92 30.27
N MET A 286 3.28 -22.77 31.48
CA MET A 286 2.82 -23.49 32.67
C MET A 286 1.33 -23.26 32.92
N HIS A 287 0.87 -22.00 32.96
CA HIS A 287 -0.51 -21.66 33.36
C HIS A 287 -1.56 -21.81 32.24
N HIS A 288 -1.14 -21.82 30.97
CA HIS A 288 -2.06 -21.77 29.84
C HIS A 288 -1.93 -22.92 28.85
N ILE A 289 -0.89 -23.75 28.98
CA ILE A 289 -0.70 -24.92 28.10
C ILE A 289 -0.62 -26.19 28.96
N GLU A 290 0.23 -26.20 29.99
CA GLU A 290 0.51 -27.44 30.74
C GLU A 290 -0.47 -27.71 31.88
N SER A 291 -0.93 -26.67 32.60
CA SER A 291 -1.82 -26.82 33.76
C SER A 291 -3.32 -26.73 33.45
N VAL A 292 -3.73 -26.94 32.19
CA VAL A 292 -5.12 -26.75 31.77
C VAL A 292 -5.83 -28.11 31.65
N GLU A 293 -7.00 -28.24 32.28
CA GLU A 293 -7.81 -29.48 32.29
C GLU A 293 -8.32 -29.88 30.90
N MET A 294 -8.53 -28.90 30.01
CA MET A 294 -8.92 -29.13 28.61
C MET A 294 -7.94 -28.42 27.67
N PRO A 295 -7.56 -29.03 26.53
CA PRO A 295 -6.68 -28.40 25.57
C PRO A 295 -7.31 -27.08 25.09
N PRO A 296 -6.61 -25.95 25.27
CA PRO A 296 -7.14 -24.65 24.88
C PRO A 296 -7.26 -24.56 23.35
N LYS A 297 -8.19 -23.74 22.85
CA LYS A 297 -8.27 -23.45 21.42
C LYS A 297 -7.07 -22.61 20.97
N PHE A 298 -6.55 -22.89 19.79
CA PHE A 298 -5.39 -22.17 19.22
C PHE A 298 -5.54 -20.65 19.25
N ASN A 299 -6.68 -20.13 18.78
CA ASN A 299 -6.95 -18.68 18.74
C ASN A 299 -6.83 -18.01 20.12
N VAL A 300 -7.28 -18.70 21.17
CA VAL A 300 -7.21 -18.18 22.55
C VAL A 300 -5.76 -18.06 23.02
N ILE A 301 -4.91 -19.04 22.67
CA ILE A 301 -3.49 -19.01 23.01
C ILE A 301 -2.76 -17.95 22.19
N ALA A 302 -3.06 -17.84 20.89
CA ALA A 302 -2.48 -16.84 20.01
C ALA A 302 -2.75 -15.42 20.52
N ASP A 303 -4.02 -15.09 20.82
CA ASP A 303 -4.41 -13.78 21.34
C ASP A 303 -3.68 -13.42 22.64
N ARG A 304 -3.59 -14.38 23.57
CA ARG A 304 -2.91 -14.15 24.85
C ARG A 304 -1.40 -13.98 24.68
N LEU A 305 -0.76 -14.73 23.77
CA LEU A 305 0.66 -14.58 23.47
C LEU A 305 0.98 -13.21 22.88
N VAL A 306 0.16 -12.74 21.94
CA VAL A 306 0.30 -11.40 21.33
C VAL A 306 0.08 -10.30 22.38
N ALA A 307 -0.93 -10.44 23.24
CA ALA A 307 -1.17 -9.51 24.34
C ALA A 307 0.01 -9.46 25.33
N LEU A 308 0.65 -10.61 25.58
CA LEU A 308 1.81 -10.70 26.46
C LEU A 308 3.06 -10.07 25.83
N GLU A 309 3.28 -10.23 24.53
CA GLU A 309 4.36 -9.53 23.81
C GLU A 309 4.23 -8.00 23.94
N ARG A 310 3.00 -7.47 23.78
CA ARG A 310 2.73 -6.04 23.97
C ARG A 310 3.16 -5.56 25.36
N LYS A 311 2.84 -6.31 26.42
CA LYS A 311 3.26 -5.99 27.79
C LYS A 311 4.78 -5.98 27.96
N PHE A 312 5.52 -6.85 27.26
CA PHE A 312 6.98 -6.82 27.29
C PHE A 312 7.55 -5.59 26.59
N LEU A 313 6.98 -5.18 25.46
CA LEU A 313 7.37 -3.96 24.74
C LEU A 313 7.13 -2.71 25.60
N GLU A 314 5.97 -2.60 26.26
CA GLU A 314 5.66 -1.49 27.18
C GLU A 314 6.66 -1.39 28.33
N ARG A 315 7.00 -2.53 28.96
CA ARG A 315 8.01 -2.57 30.03
C ARG A 315 9.40 -2.17 29.54
N LYS A 316 9.78 -2.54 28.32
CA LYS A 316 11.06 -2.13 27.70
C LYS A 316 11.10 -0.62 27.46
N GLN A 317 10.02 -0.03 26.95
CA GLN A 317 9.89 1.42 26.76
C GLN A 317 9.94 2.19 28.08
N ALA A 318 9.26 1.70 29.12
CA ALA A 318 9.26 2.31 30.45
C ALA A 318 10.66 2.30 31.10
N ARG A 319 11.45 1.23 30.90
CA ARG A 319 12.85 1.16 31.36
C ARG A 319 13.77 2.12 30.62
N GLY A 320 13.59 2.28 29.30
CA GLY A 320 14.38 3.21 28.49
C GLY A 320 14.14 4.69 28.85
N LYS A 321 12.94 5.05 29.33
CA LYS A 321 12.63 6.41 29.81
C LYS A 321 13.19 6.74 31.20
N LYS A 322 13.45 5.74 32.05
CA LYS A 322 14.00 5.94 33.40
C LYS A 322 15.53 6.03 33.44
N GLY A 323 16.21 5.68 32.34
CA GLY A 323 17.67 5.71 32.23
C GLY A 323 18.23 6.89 31.41
N ARG A 324 17.39 7.87 31.05
CA ARG A 324 17.78 9.14 30.44
C ARG A 324 17.42 10.28 31.37
#